data_AF-A0A2N5IBU2-F1
#
_entry.id   AF-A0A2N5IBU2-F1
#
_cell.length_a   1.000
_cell.length_b   1.000
_cell.length_c   1.000
_cell.angle_alpha   90.00
_cell.angle_beta   90.00
_cell.angle_gamma   90.00
#
_symmetry.space_group_name_H-M   'P 1'
#
loop_
_entity.id
_entity.type
_entity.pdbx_description
1 polymer ?
#
loop_
_entity_poly.entity_id
_entity_poly.type
_entity_poly.pdbx_seq_one_letter_code
_entity_poly.pdbx_strand_id
1 'polypeptide(L)'
;MNNELTIPQLEEYLQPLIHFGKLELKLSDTEDGKKIEVFERDEYTYEAENGKIENGGDLTRPLALYTNEKGVIGFIEHTYGAFTTANKEEVIHVANLIGKVIKFDESIKLL
;
A
#
# COMPACT_ATOMS: atom_id res chain seq x y z
N MET A 1 19.07 8.77 -1.26
CA MET A 1 17.96 8.28 -0.43
C MET A 1 18.46 7.11 0.39
N ASN A 2 18.01 6.95 1.64
CA ASN A 2 18.33 5.77 2.43
C ASN A 2 17.87 4.51 1.68
N ASN A 3 18.73 3.49 1.65
CA ASN A 3 18.43 2.18 1.08
C ASN A 3 17.54 1.33 1.98
N GLU A 4 17.31 1.79 3.21
CA GLU A 4 16.50 1.12 4.22
C GLU A 4 15.34 2.03 4.64
N LEU A 5 14.15 1.44 4.79
CA LEU A 5 12.93 2.11 5.25
C LEU A 5 12.32 1.29 6.39
N THR A 6 11.84 1.94 7.45
CA THR A 6 10.91 1.33 8.40
C THR A 6 9.48 1.32 7.82
N ILE A 7 8.55 0.60 8.46
CA ILE A 7 7.14 0.64 8.05
C ILE A 7 6.55 2.06 8.09
N PRO A 8 6.74 2.88 9.15
CA PRO A 8 6.27 4.27 9.13
C PRO A 8 6.87 5.13 8.01
N GLN A 9 8.15 4.91 7.66
CA GLN A 9 8.78 5.61 6.54
C GLN A 9 8.25 5.16 5.18
N LEU A 10 7.90 3.88 5.06
CA LEU A 10 7.22 3.34 3.89
C LEU A 10 5.81 3.95 3.77
N GLU A 11 5.07 4.09 4.87
CA GLU A 11 3.76 4.75 4.89
C GLU A 11 3.87 6.21 4.43
N GLU A 12 4.81 6.98 5.00
CA GLU A 12 5.07 8.36 4.59
C GLU A 12 5.45 8.46 3.10
N TYR A 13 6.24 7.49 2.60
CA TYR A 13 6.60 7.43 1.19
C TYR A 13 5.38 7.17 0.28
N LEU A 14 4.46 6.32 0.70
CA LEU A 14 3.27 5.93 -0.08
C LEU A 14 2.11 6.93 0.05
N GLN A 15 2.13 7.82 1.05
CA GLN A 15 1.06 8.79 1.32
C GLN A 15 0.63 9.64 0.10
N PRO A 16 1.54 10.07 -0.81
CA PRO A 16 1.13 10.83 -2.00
C PRO A 16 0.27 10.04 -3.00
N LEU A 17 0.18 8.71 -2.86
CA LEU A 17 -0.63 7.84 -3.72
C LEU A 17 -2.07 7.69 -3.24
N ILE A 18 -2.43 8.28 -2.10
CA ILE A 18 -3.78 8.28 -1.54
C ILE A 18 -4.58 9.45 -2.13
N HIS A 19 -5.79 9.17 -2.61
CA HIS A 19 -6.64 10.16 -3.27
C HIS A 19 -7.73 10.73 -2.37
N PHE A 20 -8.42 9.89 -1.61
CA PHE A 20 -9.62 10.22 -0.84
C PHE A 20 -9.64 9.60 0.57
N GLY A 21 -9.04 8.41 0.75
CA GLY A 21 -9.13 7.62 1.97
C GLY A 21 -7.93 7.74 2.92
N LYS A 22 -7.78 6.73 3.77
CA LYS A 22 -6.60 6.51 4.64
C LYS A 22 -5.76 5.36 4.10
N LEU A 23 -4.45 5.54 4.14
CA LEU A 23 -3.49 4.47 3.87
C LEU A 23 -3.57 3.42 4.98
N GLU A 24 -3.71 2.16 4.63
CA GLU A 24 -3.62 1.01 5.54
C GLU A 24 -2.64 0.00 4.94
N LEU A 25 -1.67 -0.44 5.75
CA LEU A 25 -0.74 -1.50 5.36
C LEU A 25 -1.10 -2.80 6.08
N LYS A 26 -1.19 -3.90 5.33
CA LYS A 26 -1.28 -5.26 5.90
C LYS A 26 -0.06 -6.07 5.54
N LEU A 27 0.53 -6.68 6.56
CA LEU A 27 1.73 -7.49 6.42
C LEU A 27 1.36 -8.95 6.56
N SER A 28 1.84 -9.78 5.65
CA SER A 28 1.70 -11.23 5.69
C SER A 28 3.02 -11.90 5.30
N ASP A 29 3.22 -13.11 5.80
CA ASP A 29 4.38 -13.93 5.41
C ASP A 29 4.14 -14.59 4.05
N THR A 30 5.22 -14.79 3.32
CA THR A 30 5.29 -15.54 2.06
C THR A 30 6.44 -16.54 2.15
N GLU A 31 6.52 -17.49 1.22
CA GLU A 31 7.62 -18.47 1.19
C GLU A 31 9.01 -17.79 1.13
N ASP A 32 9.12 -16.66 0.43
CA ASP A 32 10.38 -15.98 0.19
C ASP A 32 10.65 -14.80 1.12
N GLY A 33 9.71 -14.42 1.99
CA GLY A 33 9.81 -13.20 2.80
C GLY A 33 8.44 -12.66 3.22
N LYS A 34 8.14 -11.39 2.93
CA LYS A 34 6.87 -10.75 3.32
C LYS A 34 6.15 -10.10 2.14
N LYS A 35 4.83 -10.11 2.22
CA LYS A 35 3.94 -9.33 1.37
C LYS A 35 3.38 -8.16 2.19
N ILE A 36 3.53 -6.95 1.66
CA ILE A 36 2.97 -5.72 2.21
C ILE A 36 1.87 -5.28 1.26
N GLU A 37 0.63 -5.47 1.68
CA GLU A 37 -0.53 -5.00 0.93
C GLU A 37 -0.85 -3.57 1.33
N VAL A 38 -0.96 -2.71 0.33
CA VAL A 38 -1.27 -1.29 0.50
C VAL A 38 -2.72 -1.09 0.14
N PHE A 39 -3.50 -0.55 1.06
CA PHE A 39 -4.91 -0.24 0.87
C PHE A 39 -5.15 1.25 1.03
N GLU A 40 -6.12 1.73 0.26
CA GLU A 40 -6.80 2.99 0.54
C GLU A 40 -8.19 2.64 1.04
N ARG A 41 -8.44 2.93 2.32
CA ARG A 41 -9.76 2.75 2.93
C ARG A 41 -10.45 4.11 3.01
N ASP A 42 -11.59 4.23 2.36
CA ASP A 42 -12.48 5.38 2.54
C ASP A 42 -13.75 4.93 3.29
N GLU A 43 -14.19 5.75 4.23
CA GLU A 43 -15.40 5.54 5.02
C GLU A 43 -16.29 6.76 4.85
N TYR A 44 -17.49 6.56 4.34
CA TYR A 44 -18.43 7.64 4.03
C TYR A 44 -19.83 7.32 4.55
N THR A 45 -20.64 8.37 4.68
CA THR A 45 -22.05 8.24 5.04
C THR A 45 -22.94 8.62 3.86
N TYR A 46 -24.02 7.88 3.67
CA TYR A 46 -24.97 8.14 2.58
C TYR A 46 -26.40 7.90 3.05
N GLU A 47 -27.36 8.55 2.40
CA GLU A 47 -28.78 8.32 2.64
C GLU A 47 -29.27 7.18 1.73
N ALA A 48 -29.72 6.08 2.34
CA ALA A 48 -30.30 4.95 1.62
C ALA A 48 -31.71 5.29 1.11
N GLU A 49 -32.24 4.51 0.16
CA GLU A 49 -33.58 4.73 -0.44
C GLU A 49 -34.73 4.77 0.59
N ASN A 50 -34.51 4.19 1.77
CA ASN A 50 -35.46 4.19 2.89
C ASN A 50 -35.38 5.46 3.78
N GLY A 51 -34.56 6.44 3.40
CA GLY A 51 -34.34 7.69 4.14
C GLY A 51 -33.44 7.55 5.39
N LYS A 52 -32.79 6.39 5.60
CA LYS A 52 -31.84 6.20 6.70
C LYS A 52 -30.43 6.56 6.28
N ILE A 53 -29.68 7.15 7.21
CA ILE A 53 -28.23 7.33 7.05
C ILE A 53 -27.54 5.99 7.31
N GLU A 54 -26.80 5.52 6.32
CA GLU A 54 -25.98 4.32 6.38
C GLU A 54 -24.50 4.67 6.19
N ASN A 55 -23.62 3.79 6.66
CA ASN A 55 -22.18 3.91 6.46
C ASN A 55 -21.78 3.01 5.29
N GLY A 56 -21.08 3.59 4.32
CA GLY A 56 -20.38 2.88 3.26
C GLY A 56 -18.89 2.82 3.56
N GLY A 57 -18.22 1.84 2.95
CA GLY A 57 -16.78 1.72 3.03
C GLY A 57 -16.24 1.19 1.72
N ASP A 58 -15.35 1.96 1.11
CA ASP A 58 -14.63 1.52 -0.08
C ASP A 58 -13.23 1.08 0.34
N LEU A 59 -12.84 -0.09 -0.17
CA LEU A 59 -11.48 -0.60 -0.01
C LEU A 59 -10.86 -0.73 -1.39
N THR A 60 -9.99 0.22 -1.71
CA THR A 60 -9.19 0.18 -2.93
C THR A 60 -7.88 -0.51 -2.62
N ARG A 61 -7.41 -1.40 -3.50
CA ARG A 61 -6.18 -2.18 -3.31
C ARG A 61 -5.07 -1.67 -4.25
N PRO A 62 -4.47 -0.49 -4.03
CA PRO A 62 -3.64 0.17 -5.03
C PRO A 62 -2.37 -0.60 -5.44
N LEU A 63 -1.72 -1.36 -4.54
CA LEU A 63 -0.57 -2.21 -4.90
C LEU A 63 -0.18 -3.20 -3.78
N ALA A 64 0.67 -4.17 -4.10
CA ALA A 64 1.34 -5.02 -3.12
C ALA A 64 2.86 -5.08 -3.35
N LEU A 65 3.63 -4.98 -2.27
CA LEU A 65 5.10 -5.08 -2.29
C LEU A 65 5.52 -6.45 -1.78
N TYR A 66 6.47 -7.08 -2.45
CA TYR A 66 6.98 -8.39 -2.07
C TYR A 66 8.47 -8.29 -1.76
N THR A 67 8.83 -8.70 -0.55
CA THR A 67 10.21 -8.73 -0.08
C THR A 67 10.76 -10.14 -0.03
N ASN A 68 12.09 -10.26 -0.12
CA ASN A 68 12.77 -11.47 0.30
C ASN A 68 12.90 -11.56 1.85
N GLU A 69 13.52 -12.62 2.36
CA GLU A 69 13.77 -12.86 3.80
C GLU A 69 14.58 -11.73 4.47
N LYS A 70 15.40 -11.02 3.69
CA LYS A 70 16.20 -9.87 4.17
C LYS A 70 15.43 -8.55 4.11
N GLY A 71 14.16 -8.58 3.72
CA GLY A 71 13.31 -7.41 3.56
C GLY A 71 13.55 -6.60 2.27
N VAL A 72 14.34 -7.11 1.32
CA VAL A 72 14.58 -6.41 0.03
C VAL A 72 13.36 -6.55 -0.86
N ILE A 73 12.75 -5.44 -1.28
CA ILE A 73 11.63 -5.43 -2.24
C ILE A 73 12.16 -5.88 -3.61
N GLY A 74 11.68 -7.03 -4.08
CA GLY A 74 12.06 -7.61 -5.37
C GLY A 74 10.96 -7.52 -6.43
N PHE A 75 9.71 -7.38 -6.00
CA PHE A 75 8.56 -7.39 -6.89
C PHE A 75 7.45 -6.48 -6.34
N ILE A 76 6.74 -5.81 -7.25
CA ILE A 76 5.60 -4.96 -6.94
C ILE A 76 4.45 -5.32 -7.88
N GLU A 77 3.31 -5.66 -7.30
CA GLU A 77 2.05 -5.86 -8.01
C GLU A 77 1.30 -4.53 -8.06
N HIS A 78 1.04 -4.00 -9.25
CA HIS A 78 0.27 -2.76 -9.46
C HIS A 78 -1.09 -3.08 -10.08
N THR A 79 -2.13 -2.35 -9.68
CA THR A 79 -3.48 -2.44 -10.28
C THR A 79 -3.59 -1.91 -11.71
N TYR A 80 -2.65 -1.11 -12.19
CA TYR A 80 -2.74 -0.55 -13.53
C TYR A 80 -2.45 -1.64 -14.57
N GLY A 81 -3.44 -1.95 -15.41
CA GLY A 81 -3.25 -2.82 -16.57
C GLY A 81 -2.44 -2.19 -17.70
N ALA A 82 -2.33 -0.85 -17.74
CA ALA A 82 -1.53 -0.12 -18.71
C ALA A 82 -0.92 1.15 -18.11
N PHE A 83 0.26 1.53 -18.59
CA PHE A 83 0.94 2.76 -18.19
C PHE A 83 0.64 3.87 -19.19
N THR A 84 0.22 5.02 -18.68
CA THR A 84 -0.22 6.18 -19.44
C THR A 84 0.45 7.44 -18.89
N THR A 85 0.35 8.56 -19.60
CA THR A 85 0.84 9.85 -19.09
C THR A 85 0.17 10.25 -17.77
N ALA A 86 -1.07 9.84 -17.53
CA ALA A 86 -1.81 10.19 -16.32
C ALA A 86 -1.29 9.49 -15.06
N ASN A 87 -0.79 8.24 -15.18
CA ASN A 87 -0.29 7.46 -14.04
C ASN A 87 1.23 7.27 -14.03
N LYS A 88 1.95 7.87 -14.97
CA LYS A 88 3.40 7.75 -15.14
C LYS A 88 4.16 8.04 -13.84
N GLU A 89 3.83 9.14 -13.17
CA GLU A 89 4.57 9.57 -11.98
C GLU A 89 4.32 8.64 -10.79
N GLU A 90 3.10 8.11 -10.63
CA GLU A 90 2.78 7.11 -9.61
C GLU A 90 3.54 5.81 -9.84
N VAL A 91 3.55 5.31 -11.08
CA VAL A 91 4.28 4.09 -11.43
C VAL A 91 5.78 4.26 -11.18
N ILE A 92 6.37 5.40 -11.54
CA ILE A 92 7.79 5.69 -11.28
C ILE A 92 8.05 5.77 -9.77
N HIS A 93 7.20 6.46 -9.02
CA HIS A 93 7.31 6.61 -7.58
C HIS A 93 7.32 5.25 -6.88
N VAL A 94 6.38 4.37 -7.23
CA VAL A 94 6.32 3.01 -6.69
C VAL A 94 7.51 2.16 -7.14
N ALA A 95 7.88 2.21 -8.43
CA ALA A 95 8.99 1.42 -8.96
C ALA A 95 10.34 1.74 -8.30
N ASN A 96 10.54 2.97 -7.81
CA ASN A 96 11.72 3.37 -7.05
C ASN A 96 11.87 2.65 -5.68
N LEU A 97 10.85 1.91 -5.23
CA LEU A 97 10.95 1.05 -4.05
C LEU A 97 11.68 -0.27 -4.34
N ILE A 98 11.77 -0.70 -5.59
CA ILE A 98 12.48 -1.95 -5.95
C ILE A 98 13.95 -1.85 -5.52
N GLY A 99 14.43 -2.85 -4.80
CA GLY A 99 15.77 -2.92 -4.25
C GLY A 99 15.95 -2.23 -2.89
N LYS A 100 14.94 -1.51 -2.38
CA LYS A 100 14.97 -0.99 -0.99
C LYS A 100 14.73 -2.11 0.02
N VAL A 101 15.29 -1.94 1.21
CA VAL A 101 15.13 -2.86 2.34
C VAL A 101 14.07 -2.32 3.30
N ILE A 102 13.05 -3.12 3.61
CA ILE A 102 12.09 -2.82 4.66
C ILE A 102 12.57 -3.43 5.99
N LYS A 103 12.67 -2.57 7.01
CA LYS A 103 12.91 -2.97 8.39
C LYS A 103 11.56 -3.22 9.06
N PHE A 104 11.28 -4.50 9.28
CA PHE A 104 10.14 -4.94 10.07
C PHE A 104 10.56 -4.91 11.53
N ASP A 105 9.98 -3.98 12.30
CA ASP A 105 10.21 -3.92 13.73
C ASP A 105 9.48 -5.11 14.39
N GLU A 106 10.09 -5.77 15.37
CA GLU A 106 9.52 -6.96 16.04
C GLU A 106 8.20 -6.65 16.78
N SER A 107 7.90 -5.36 16.97
CA SER A 107 6.69 -4.85 17.63
C SER A 107 5.46 -4.77 16.72
N ILE A 108 5.63 -4.91 15.39
CA ILE A 108 4.52 -4.83 14.45
C ILE A 108 3.77 -6.17 14.47
N LYS A 109 2.62 -6.19 15.15
CA LYS A 109 1.73 -7.35 15.19
C LYS A 109 1.28 -7.68 13.76
N LEU A 110 1.68 -8.86 13.30
CA LEU A 110 1.12 -9.52 12.13
C LEU A 110 -0.36 -9.82 12.44
N LEU A 111 -1.26 -9.44 11.53
CA LEU A 111 -2.69 -9.72 11.62
C LEU A 111 -3.00 -11.12 11.09
#